data_AF-A0A0R0D0V1-F1
#
_entry.id   AF-A0A0R0D0V1-F1
#
_cell.length_a   1.000
_cell.length_b   1.000
_cell.length_c   1.000
_cell.angle_alpha   90.00
_cell.angle_beta   90.00
_cell.angle_gamma   90.00
#
_symmetry.space_group_name_H-M   'P 1'
#
loop_
_entity.id
_entity.type
_entity.pdbx_description
1 polymer ?
#
loop_
_entity_poly.entity_id
_entity_poly.type
_entity_poly.pdbx_seq_one_letter_code
_entity_poly.pdbx_strand_id
1 'polypeptide(L)'
;MHRYLVYVLALILLPVSLALATHWPAWYWGVGLFGLMALLGTWDVLQRRSVLRRNYPVLAHFRYGFESIGPEIRQYFVQSDLEDVPFSRQQRQLIYQRSRNEMDVVPFGTLRSAYAVDYEWINHSLAPTTIAHHDFRVVIGAECAKPYSASVFNISAMSFGSLSANAIRALNKGAKLGGFCHDTGEGSISPYHRENGGDLVWEIGSGYFGCRDDNGRFSEERFVENASSDQVKMIEIKLSQGAKPGHGGVLPAAKVSAEISATRGVPMGVDCVSPSKHSAFSTPIELLQFVARLRELSGGKPVGFKLAIGHPWEWFGIAKAMLETGMMPDYIVVDGAEGGTGAAPAEFIDHVGVPMNEALILVHNTLVGLGLRDRIRLGAAGKVTTAFDIARTIALGADWCNAGRGYMFALGCIQSLSCHNDKCPTGIATQDPSRWRHLEPVDKGQRVFNYHQNTMRALRDLLGAAGLHDTSELGPEHILRRVSPVEIRSLASLYRYLAPGELLKKVPEHTVFREYWAEARSDSFTPPARIAALRTSKMC
;
A
#
# COMPACT_ATOMS: atom_id res chain seq x y z
N MET A 1 -18.66 -33.30 23.92
CA MET A 1 -18.46 -34.11 22.68
C MET A 1 -17.35 -35.12 22.93
N HIS A 2 -17.61 -36.41 22.73
CA HIS A 2 -16.58 -37.44 22.88
C HIS A 2 -15.60 -37.40 21.70
N ARG A 3 -14.31 -37.37 22.02
CA ARG A 3 -13.17 -37.19 21.10
C ARG A 3 -13.17 -38.17 19.90
N TYR A 4 -13.55 -39.42 20.14
CA TYR A 4 -13.57 -40.48 19.15
C TYR A 4 -14.97 -40.83 18.64
N LEU A 5 -16.01 -40.07 19.01
CA LEU A 5 -17.40 -40.45 18.78
C LEU A 5 -17.67 -40.76 17.30
N VAL A 6 -17.31 -39.85 16.40
CA VAL A 6 -17.57 -40.00 14.96
C VAL A 6 -16.78 -41.18 14.37
N TYR A 7 -15.57 -41.42 14.84
CA TYR A 7 -14.75 -42.56 14.41
C TYR A 7 -15.33 -43.89 14.91
N VAL A 8 -15.70 -43.98 16.18
CA VAL A 8 -16.33 -45.17 16.76
C VAL A 8 -17.68 -45.45 16.11
N LEU A 9 -18.49 -44.41 15.86
CA LEU A 9 -19.73 -44.53 15.11
C LEU A 9 -19.48 -45.02 13.68
N ALA A 10 -18.46 -44.52 12.98
CA ALA A 10 -18.11 -45.02 11.65
C ALA A 10 -17.72 -46.51 11.68
N LEU A 11 -16.95 -46.95 12.69
CA LEU A 11 -16.57 -48.35 12.88
C LEU A 11 -17.76 -49.26 13.22
N ILE A 12 -18.79 -48.75 13.93
CA ILE A 12 -20.00 -49.50 14.27
C ILE A 12 -21.00 -49.51 13.12
N LEU A 13 -21.17 -48.38 12.42
CA LEU A 13 -22.15 -48.24 11.34
C LEU A 13 -21.70 -48.91 10.04
N LEU A 14 -20.40 -49.13 9.84
CA LEU A 14 -19.87 -49.89 8.72
C LEU A 14 -20.39 -51.35 8.68
N PRO A 15 -20.24 -52.18 9.73
CA PRO A 15 -20.79 -53.55 9.74
C PRO A 15 -22.32 -53.57 9.73
N VAL A 16 -22.98 -52.60 10.37
CA VAL A 16 -24.45 -52.46 10.29
C VAL A 16 -24.90 -52.20 8.85
N SER A 17 -24.21 -51.31 8.13
CA SER A 17 -24.50 -51.01 6.73
C SER A 17 -24.20 -52.20 5.82
N LEU A 18 -23.14 -52.96 6.09
CA LEU A 18 -22.84 -54.21 5.38
C LEU A 18 -23.93 -55.25 5.56
N ALA A 19 -24.44 -55.42 6.79
CA ALA A 19 -25.55 -56.33 7.07
C ALA A 19 -26.84 -55.90 6.36
N LEU A 20 -27.19 -54.61 6.41
CA LEU A 20 -28.38 -54.08 5.75
C LEU A 20 -28.28 -54.12 4.22
N ALA A 21 -27.07 -53.98 3.65
CA ALA A 21 -26.84 -54.08 2.22
C ALA A 21 -27.17 -55.47 1.65
N THR A 22 -27.14 -56.53 2.47
CA THR A 22 -27.54 -57.89 2.04
C THR A 22 -29.04 -58.03 1.78
N HIS A 23 -29.86 -57.21 2.44
CA HIS A 23 -31.32 -57.21 2.29
C HIS A 23 -31.81 -56.08 1.40
N TRP A 24 -31.13 -54.93 1.43
CA TRP A 24 -31.49 -53.71 0.73
C TRP A 24 -30.26 -53.11 0.04
N PRO A 25 -30.09 -53.28 -1.28
CA PRO A 25 -28.89 -52.85 -2.01
C PRO A 25 -28.55 -51.36 -1.88
N ALA A 26 -29.52 -50.49 -1.57
CA ALA A 26 -29.28 -49.07 -1.34
C ALA A 26 -28.26 -48.80 -0.20
N TRP A 27 -28.10 -49.72 0.75
CA TRP A 27 -27.15 -49.59 1.86
C TRP A 27 -25.68 -49.74 1.46
N TYR A 28 -25.36 -50.14 0.22
CA TYR A 28 -23.98 -50.06 -0.30
C TYR A 28 -23.42 -48.63 -0.28
N TRP A 29 -24.27 -47.59 -0.40
CA TRP A 29 -23.86 -46.20 -0.20
C TRP A 29 -23.41 -45.92 1.24
N GLY A 30 -24.09 -46.51 2.22
CA GLY A 30 -23.71 -46.44 3.64
C GLY A 30 -22.38 -47.14 3.91
N VAL A 31 -22.16 -48.32 3.30
CA VAL A 31 -20.87 -49.02 3.36
C VAL A 31 -19.75 -48.16 2.80
N GLY A 32 -19.95 -47.53 1.64
CA GLY A 32 -18.96 -46.61 1.06
C GLY A 32 -18.64 -45.42 1.96
N LEU A 33 -19.67 -44.75 2.49
CA LEU A 33 -19.52 -43.58 3.35
C LEU A 33 -18.82 -43.92 4.68
N PHE A 34 -19.34 -44.87 5.44
CA PHE A 34 -18.77 -45.23 6.75
C PHE A 34 -17.44 -45.95 6.61
N GLY A 35 -17.23 -46.70 5.52
CA GLY A 35 -15.95 -47.31 5.18
C GLY A 35 -14.87 -46.27 4.93
N LEU A 36 -15.17 -45.23 4.14
CA LEU A 36 -14.25 -44.12 3.91
C LEU A 36 -13.95 -43.37 5.22
N MET A 37 -14.96 -43.09 6.04
CA MET A 37 -14.77 -42.43 7.35
C MET A 37 -13.95 -43.28 8.32
N ALA A 38 -14.16 -44.59 8.35
CA ALA A 38 -13.38 -45.52 9.16
C ALA A 38 -11.92 -45.54 8.70
N LEU A 39 -11.65 -45.69 7.40
CA LEU A 39 -10.30 -45.65 6.84
C LEU A 39 -9.59 -44.33 7.14
N LEU A 40 -10.27 -43.19 6.92
CA LEU A 40 -9.73 -41.86 7.22
C LEU A 40 -9.45 -41.70 8.71
N GLY A 41 -10.37 -42.15 9.58
CA GLY A 41 -10.21 -42.09 11.02
C GLY A 41 -9.07 -42.98 11.52
N THR A 42 -8.89 -44.18 10.95
CA THR A 42 -7.75 -45.05 11.26
C THR A 42 -6.44 -44.40 10.83
N TRP A 43 -6.39 -43.80 9.64
CA TRP A 43 -5.23 -43.02 9.17
C TRP A 43 -4.90 -41.85 10.11
N ASP A 44 -5.92 -41.10 10.53
CA ASP A 44 -5.79 -39.95 11.45
C ASP A 44 -5.23 -40.34 12.83
N VAL A 45 -5.58 -41.52 13.34
CA VAL A 45 -5.07 -42.05 14.62
C VAL A 45 -3.64 -42.56 14.50
N LEU A 46 -3.28 -43.18 13.38
CA LEU A 46 -1.96 -43.78 13.14
C LEU A 46 -0.89 -42.76 12.76
N GLN A 47 -1.26 -41.69 12.06
CA GLN A 47 -0.31 -40.64 11.69
C GLN A 47 0.21 -39.89 12.92
N ARG A 48 1.50 -39.49 12.89
CA ARG A 48 2.17 -38.82 14.02
C ARG A 48 2.34 -37.30 13.85
N ARG A 49 1.88 -36.72 12.74
CA ARG A 49 2.16 -35.33 12.34
C ARG A 49 1.20 -34.30 12.95
N SER A 50 -0.06 -34.65 13.17
CA SER A 50 -1.09 -33.73 13.68
C SER A 50 -1.74 -34.28 14.95
N VAL A 51 -1.52 -33.58 16.07
CA VAL A 51 -2.12 -33.91 17.37
C VAL A 51 -3.64 -33.81 17.32
N LEU A 52 -4.17 -32.78 16.63
CA LEU A 52 -5.61 -32.54 16.56
C LEU A 52 -6.35 -33.65 15.81
N ARG A 53 -5.84 -34.10 14.64
CA ARG A 53 -6.45 -35.22 13.89
C ARG A 53 -6.45 -36.53 14.69
N ARG A 54 -5.40 -36.77 15.48
CA ARG A 54 -5.28 -37.96 16.30
C ARG A 54 -6.22 -37.95 17.52
N ASN A 55 -6.48 -36.78 18.08
CA ASN A 55 -7.41 -36.59 19.18
C ASN A 55 -8.88 -36.49 18.72
N TYR A 56 -9.14 -36.09 17.47
CA TYR A 56 -10.48 -35.97 16.90
C TYR A 56 -10.51 -36.51 15.46
N PRO A 57 -10.39 -37.85 15.27
CA PRO A 57 -10.32 -38.45 13.94
C PRO A 57 -11.60 -38.17 13.14
N VAL A 58 -11.47 -37.93 11.84
CA VAL A 58 -12.55 -37.50 10.93
C VAL A 58 -13.08 -36.09 11.23
N LEU A 59 -13.42 -35.76 12.49
CA LEU A 59 -13.95 -34.45 12.90
C LEU A 59 -12.99 -33.28 12.64
N ALA A 60 -11.69 -33.49 12.81
CA ALA A 60 -10.69 -32.44 12.57
C ALA A 60 -10.68 -31.95 11.12
N HIS A 61 -11.05 -32.79 10.13
CA HIS A 61 -11.12 -32.39 8.73
C HIS A 61 -12.26 -31.40 8.45
N PHE A 62 -13.41 -31.56 9.12
CA PHE A 62 -14.49 -30.56 9.05
C PHE A 62 -14.03 -29.22 9.61
N ARG A 63 -13.29 -29.22 10.74
CA ARG A 63 -12.71 -27.98 11.27
C ARG A 63 -11.80 -27.34 10.24
N TYR A 64 -10.81 -28.05 9.68
CA TYR A 64 -9.89 -27.47 8.70
C TYR A 64 -10.62 -26.98 7.44
N GLY A 65 -11.68 -27.69 7.00
CA GLY A 65 -12.55 -27.24 5.93
C GLY A 65 -13.23 -25.90 6.24
N PHE A 66 -13.92 -25.79 7.38
CA PHE A 66 -14.55 -24.53 7.80
C PHE A 66 -13.54 -23.42 8.10
N GLU A 67 -12.38 -23.75 8.65
CA GLU A 67 -11.29 -22.81 8.92
C GLU A 67 -10.73 -22.21 7.62
N SER A 68 -10.70 -22.99 6.54
CA SER A 68 -10.23 -22.53 5.22
C SER A 68 -11.13 -21.51 4.52
N ILE A 69 -12.45 -21.53 4.80
CA ILE A 69 -13.44 -20.56 4.29
C ILE A 69 -13.89 -19.56 5.37
N GLY A 70 -13.34 -19.69 6.57
CA GLY A 70 -13.72 -18.92 7.75
C GLY A 70 -13.49 -17.41 7.59
N PRO A 71 -12.35 -16.94 7.03
CA PRO A 71 -12.14 -15.52 6.75
C PRO A 71 -13.23 -14.92 5.87
N GLU A 72 -13.60 -15.59 4.78
CA GLU A 72 -14.63 -15.14 3.84
C GLU A 72 -16.01 -15.11 4.50
N ILE A 73 -16.37 -16.15 5.28
CA ILE A 73 -17.64 -16.18 6.01
C ILE A 73 -17.72 -15.00 6.99
N ARG A 74 -16.65 -14.76 7.78
CA ARG A 74 -16.62 -13.64 8.72
C ARG A 74 -16.80 -12.31 8.01
N GLN A 75 -16.08 -12.12 6.90
CA GLN A 75 -16.07 -10.86 6.16
C GLN A 75 -17.44 -10.50 5.53
N TYR A 76 -18.24 -11.49 5.13
CA TYR A 76 -19.52 -11.23 4.46
C TYR A 76 -20.75 -11.39 5.36
N PHE A 77 -20.71 -12.27 6.37
CA PHE A 77 -21.90 -12.61 7.17
C PHE A 77 -21.81 -12.17 8.64
N VAL A 78 -20.61 -11.84 9.15
CA VAL A 78 -20.41 -11.57 10.58
C VAL A 78 -19.95 -10.14 10.86
N GLN A 79 -18.98 -9.64 10.09
CA GLN A 79 -18.41 -8.30 10.30
C GLN A 79 -19.41 -7.19 10.00
N SER A 80 -19.34 -6.13 10.80
CA SER A 80 -20.11 -4.91 10.56
C SER A 80 -19.63 -4.20 9.29
N ASP A 81 -20.54 -3.48 8.61
CA ASP A 81 -20.21 -2.74 7.40
C ASP A 81 -19.17 -1.63 7.61
N LEU A 82 -18.94 -1.21 8.87
CA LEU A 82 -18.00 -0.17 9.29
C LEU A 82 -16.72 -0.72 9.95
N GLU A 83 -16.62 -2.04 10.16
CA GLU A 83 -15.46 -2.64 10.82
C GLU A 83 -14.27 -2.70 9.86
N ASP A 84 -13.21 -1.95 10.17
CA ASP A 84 -12.02 -1.83 9.33
C ASP A 84 -11.00 -2.96 9.59
N VAL A 85 -11.08 -4.06 8.84
CA VAL A 85 -10.07 -5.14 8.94
C VAL A 85 -9.71 -5.74 7.57
N PRO A 86 -8.75 -5.17 6.79
CA PRO A 86 -8.20 -3.82 6.88
C PRO A 86 -9.09 -2.73 6.27
N PHE A 87 -10.02 -3.04 5.35
CA PHE A 87 -11.00 -2.08 4.82
C PHE A 87 -12.42 -2.54 5.14
N SER A 88 -13.23 -1.61 5.62
CA SER A 88 -14.66 -1.82 5.84
C SER A 88 -15.39 -2.17 4.54
N ARG A 89 -16.54 -2.84 4.68
CA ARG A 89 -17.38 -3.19 3.54
C ARG A 89 -17.91 -1.94 2.84
N GLN A 90 -18.24 -0.89 3.58
CA GLN A 90 -18.65 0.41 3.03
C GLN A 90 -17.58 1.01 2.11
N GLN A 91 -16.31 1.05 2.54
CA GLN A 91 -15.21 1.55 1.72
C GLN A 91 -15.05 0.75 0.42
N ARG A 92 -15.06 -0.59 0.52
CA ARG A 92 -14.94 -1.47 -0.66
C ARG A 92 -16.11 -1.29 -1.63
N GLN A 93 -17.33 -1.20 -1.10
CA GLN A 93 -18.54 -1.02 -1.91
C GLN A 93 -18.53 0.32 -2.66
N LEU A 94 -18.15 1.42 -1.98
CA LEU A 94 -18.02 2.74 -2.62
C LEU A 94 -17.05 2.67 -3.82
N ILE A 95 -15.91 2.02 -3.64
CA ILE A 95 -14.91 1.86 -4.72
C ILE A 95 -15.48 1.00 -5.85
N TYR A 96 -16.18 -0.10 -5.54
CA TYR A 96 -16.81 -0.93 -6.56
C TYR A 96 -17.84 -0.16 -7.37
N GLN A 97 -18.74 0.57 -6.71
CA GLN A 97 -19.78 1.39 -7.36
C GLN A 97 -19.15 2.43 -8.28
N ARG A 98 -18.18 3.21 -7.77
CA ARG A 98 -17.44 4.20 -8.57
C ARG A 98 -16.71 3.57 -9.75
N SER A 99 -16.06 2.42 -9.56
CA SER A 99 -15.34 1.72 -10.63
C SER A 99 -16.28 1.19 -11.71
N ARG A 100 -17.48 0.74 -11.35
CA ARG A 100 -18.49 0.22 -12.30
C ARG A 100 -19.35 1.33 -12.90
N ASN A 101 -19.10 2.58 -12.53
CA ASN A 101 -19.93 3.73 -12.92
C ASN A 101 -21.40 3.54 -12.52
N GLU A 102 -21.63 2.87 -11.39
CA GLU A 102 -22.93 2.76 -10.75
C GLU A 102 -23.18 4.00 -9.89
N MET A 103 -24.46 4.34 -9.63
CA MET A 103 -24.82 5.46 -8.77
C MET A 103 -24.24 5.23 -7.36
N ASP A 104 -23.40 6.15 -6.88
CA ASP A 104 -22.80 6.11 -5.54
C ASP A 104 -23.59 6.92 -4.50
N VAL A 105 -24.85 7.27 -4.82
CA VAL A 105 -25.80 7.88 -3.89
C VAL A 105 -26.37 6.81 -2.97
N VAL A 106 -26.09 6.93 -1.68
CA VAL A 106 -26.57 6.01 -0.65
C VAL A 106 -27.80 6.62 0.05
N PRO A 107 -28.95 5.93 0.11
CA PRO A 107 -30.13 6.40 0.83
C PRO A 107 -29.96 6.27 2.35
N PHE A 108 -30.91 6.83 3.13
CA PHE A 108 -31.10 6.58 4.57
C PHE A 108 -30.16 7.32 5.56
N GLY A 109 -29.09 7.96 5.09
CA GLY A 109 -28.22 8.86 5.89
C GLY A 109 -26.89 8.24 6.35
N THR A 110 -26.19 8.90 7.29
CA THR A 110 -24.86 8.44 7.75
C THR A 110 -24.96 7.17 8.59
N LEU A 111 -24.18 6.15 8.22
CA LEU A 111 -23.97 4.96 9.06
C LEU A 111 -22.91 5.19 10.13
N ARG A 112 -21.97 6.12 9.89
CA ARG A 112 -20.90 6.45 10.85
C ARG A 112 -21.50 7.20 12.05
N SER A 113 -21.02 6.87 13.23
CA SER A 113 -21.37 7.59 14.46
C SER A 113 -20.72 8.98 14.46
N ALA A 114 -21.51 10.03 14.27
CA ALA A 114 -21.05 11.43 14.32
C ALA A 114 -20.54 11.86 15.72
N TYR A 115 -20.81 11.05 16.73
CA TYR A 115 -20.36 11.24 18.11
C TYR A 115 -19.16 10.35 18.49
N ALA A 116 -18.65 9.52 17.57
CA ALA A 116 -17.43 8.78 17.80
C ALA A 116 -16.24 9.72 18.00
N VAL A 117 -15.39 9.38 18.96
CA VAL A 117 -14.09 10.04 19.15
C VAL A 117 -13.21 9.61 17.98
N ASP A 118 -12.81 10.57 17.13
CA ASP A 118 -12.20 10.41 15.79
C ASP A 118 -13.10 10.75 14.59
N TYR A 119 -14.40 11.03 14.78
CA TYR A 119 -15.24 11.44 13.67
C TYR A 119 -14.70 12.73 13.05
N GLU A 120 -14.45 12.68 11.74
CA GLU A 120 -13.92 13.79 10.95
C GLU A 120 -14.90 14.22 9.86
N TRP A 121 -14.93 15.53 9.61
CA TRP A 121 -15.72 16.12 8.53
C TRP A 121 -15.07 17.40 8.02
N ILE A 122 -15.56 17.85 6.87
CA ILE A 122 -15.26 19.18 6.31
C ILE A 122 -16.48 20.07 6.53
N ASN A 123 -16.27 21.31 6.95
CA ASN A 123 -17.37 22.27 7.07
C ASN A 123 -17.81 22.75 5.68
N HIS A 124 -19.12 22.89 5.47
CA HIS A 124 -19.65 23.52 4.26
C HIS A 124 -19.60 25.05 4.39
N SER A 125 -19.55 25.73 3.25
CA SER A 125 -19.70 27.18 3.15
C SER A 125 -21.18 27.54 2.97
N LEU A 126 -21.62 28.65 3.58
CA LEU A 126 -22.91 29.27 3.27
C LEU A 126 -22.92 29.95 1.89
N ALA A 127 -21.74 30.16 1.30
CA ALA A 127 -21.53 30.58 -0.07
C ALA A 127 -20.73 29.49 -0.82
N PRO A 128 -21.37 28.36 -1.18
CA PRO A 128 -20.70 27.29 -1.91
C PRO A 128 -20.28 27.77 -3.30
N THR A 129 -19.21 27.18 -3.82
CA THR A 129 -18.64 27.53 -5.11
C THR A 129 -18.99 26.45 -6.15
N THR A 130 -19.03 26.86 -7.42
CA THR A 130 -19.20 25.91 -8.53
C THR A 130 -17.86 25.78 -9.25
N ILE A 131 -17.34 24.55 -9.30
CA ILE A 131 -16.09 24.23 -10.00
C ILE A 131 -16.45 23.54 -11.31
N ALA A 132 -15.97 24.08 -12.44
CA ALA A 132 -16.35 23.59 -13.78
C ALA A 132 -15.69 22.25 -14.16
N HIS A 133 -14.54 21.93 -13.57
CA HIS A 133 -13.73 20.75 -13.88
C HIS A 133 -13.44 19.95 -12.62
N HIS A 134 -12.95 18.72 -12.78
CA HIS A 134 -12.53 17.83 -11.68
C HIS A 134 -11.10 17.32 -11.87
N ASP A 135 -10.38 17.82 -12.88
CA ASP A 135 -9.00 17.41 -13.17
C ASP A 135 -8.01 18.30 -12.41
N PHE A 136 -7.89 18.06 -11.09
CA PHE A 136 -6.95 18.79 -10.24
C PHE A 136 -5.53 18.25 -10.41
N ARG A 137 -4.57 19.17 -10.57
CA ARG A 137 -3.20 18.84 -11.01
C ARG A 137 -2.14 19.53 -10.16
N VAL A 138 -1.03 18.84 -9.94
CA VAL A 138 0.19 19.41 -9.34
C VAL A 138 1.37 19.28 -10.29
N VAL A 139 2.15 20.36 -10.45
CA VAL A 139 3.41 20.33 -11.20
C VAL A 139 4.55 19.88 -10.27
N ILE A 140 5.19 18.77 -10.63
CA ILE A 140 6.32 18.16 -9.93
C ILE A 140 7.60 18.44 -10.72
N GLY A 141 8.66 18.85 -10.01
CA GLY A 141 9.94 19.24 -10.58
C GLY A 141 9.83 20.44 -11.52
N ALA A 142 9.23 21.54 -11.06
CA ALA A 142 9.06 22.74 -11.89
C ALA A 142 10.40 23.33 -12.40
N GLU A 143 11.50 23.07 -11.69
CA GLU A 143 12.87 23.45 -12.07
C GLU A 143 13.55 22.41 -12.99
N CYS A 144 12.92 21.25 -13.23
CA CYS A 144 13.46 20.20 -14.10
C CYS A 144 13.27 20.52 -15.59
N ALA A 145 14.08 19.92 -16.46
CA ALA A 145 13.93 20.06 -17.91
C ALA A 145 12.63 19.43 -18.43
N LYS A 146 12.10 18.41 -17.75
CA LYS A 146 10.88 17.67 -18.12
C LYS A 146 9.92 17.57 -16.93
N PRO A 147 9.31 18.67 -16.47
CA PRO A 147 8.38 18.65 -15.35
C PRO A 147 7.17 17.75 -15.66
N TYR A 148 6.52 17.24 -14.61
CA TYR A 148 5.33 16.40 -14.74
C TYR A 148 4.10 17.03 -14.09
N SER A 149 2.98 17.06 -14.81
CA SER A 149 1.68 17.51 -14.29
C SER A 149 0.87 16.31 -13.80
N ALA A 150 1.08 15.93 -12.54
CA ALA A 150 0.42 14.79 -11.93
C ALA A 150 -1.04 15.13 -11.57
N SER A 151 -1.94 14.14 -11.69
CA SER A 151 -3.21 14.19 -10.98
C SER A 151 -2.95 14.26 -9.47
N VAL A 152 -3.84 14.87 -8.69
CA VAL A 152 -3.76 14.80 -7.23
C VAL A 152 -4.06 13.41 -6.66
N PHE A 153 -4.50 12.45 -7.50
CA PHE A 153 -4.76 11.07 -7.12
C PHE A 153 -4.20 10.06 -8.12
N ASN A 154 -3.18 9.27 -7.74
CA ASN A 154 -2.49 8.35 -8.66
C ASN A 154 -2.42 6.90 -8.13
N ILE A 155 -2.02 5.97 -9.00
CA ILE A 155 -1.81 4.56 -8.63
C ILE A 155 -0.46 4.45 -7.93
N SER A 156 -0.46 3.97 -6.68
CA SER A 156 0.74 3.74 -5.88
C SER A 156 1.54 2.53 -6.37
N ALA A 157 2.85 2.52 -6.06
CA ALA A 157 3.79 1.42 -6.28
C ALA A 157 3.21 0.02 -6.03
N MET A 158 3.06 -0.76 -7.11
CA MET A 158 2.69 -2.19 -7.02
C MET A 158 3.39 -3.00 -8.12
N SER A 159 4.35 -3.83 -7.70
CA SER A 159 5.24 -4.53 -8.63
C SER A 159 4.54 -5.57 -9.53
N PHE A 160 4.95 -5.61 -10.81
CA PHE A 160 4.80 -6.81 -11.62
C PHE A 160 5.55 -7.98 -10.96
N GLY A 161 4.87 -9.12 -10.80
CA GLY A 161 5.28 -10.23 -9.95
C GLY A 161 4.43 -10.32 -8.68
N SER A 162 4.21 -9.21 -7.98
CA SER A 162 3.17 -9.16 -6.93
C SER A 162 1.79 -9.17 -7.58
N LEU A 163 1.63 -8.38 -8.64
CA LEU A 163 0.45 -8.34 -9.50
C LEU A 163 0.65 -9.14 -10.79
N SER A 164 -0.45 -9.61 -11.37
CA SER A 164 -0.51 -10.35 -12.62
C SER A 164 -0.30 -9.45 -13.84
N ALA A 165 0.03 -10.05 -14.98
CA ALA A 165 0.14 -9.37 -16.27
C ALA A 165 -1.11 -8.53 -16.60
N ASN A 166 -2.29 -9.14 -16.50
CA ASN A 166 -3.56 -8.47 -16.81
C ASN A 166 -3.91 -7.35 -15.82
N ALA A 167 -3.52 -7.48 -14.56
CA ALA A 167 -3.69 -6.40 -13.59
C ALA A 167 -2.85 -5.17 -13.97
N ILE A 168 -1.57 -5.39 -14.32
CA ILE A 168 -0.67 -4.30 -14.76
C ILE A 168 -1.19 -3.63 -16.04
N ARG A 169 -1.64 -4.42 -17.03
CA ARG A 169 -2.27 -3.90 -18.26
C ARG A 169 -3.46 -3.00 -17.95
N ALA A 170 -4.38 -3.50 -17.11
CA ALA A 170 -5.58 -2.77 -16.73
C ALA A 170 -5.25 -1.46 -16.01
N LEU A 171 -4.32 -1.50 -15.04
CA LEU A 171 -3.87 -0.31 -14.31
C LEU A 171 -3.27 0.74 -15.24
N ASN A 172 -2.34 0.34 -16.12
CA ASN A 172 -1.72 1.28 -17.06
C ASN A 172 -2.72 1.79 -18.11
N LYS A 173 -3.65 0.96 -18.58
CA LYS A 173 -4.73 1.39 -19.47
C LYS A 173 -5.62 2.45 -18.82
N GLY A 174 -6.05 2.22 -17.58
CA GLY A 174 -6.87 3.20 -16.86
C GLY A 174 -6.12 4.51 -16.61
N ALA A 175 -4.84 4.43 -16.24
CA ALA A 175 -3.93 5.57 -16.12
C ALA A 175 -3.82 6.36 -17.42
N LYS A 176 -3.66 5.69 -18.57
CA LYS A 176 -3.66 6.34 -19.89
C LYS A 176 -4.96 7.08 -20.19
N LEU A 177 -6.09 6.42 -19.95
CA LEU A 177 -7.41 6.99 -20.23
C LEU A 177 -7.71 8.23 -19.37
N GLY A 178 -7.26 8.23 -18.12
CA GLY A 178 -7.51 9.33 -17.18
C GLY A 178 -6.39 10.36 -17.08
N GLY A 179 -5.27 10.13 -17.78
CA GLY A 179 -4.10 10.99 -17.71
C GLY A 179 -3.50 11.09 -16.30
N PHE A 180 -3.49 10.02 -15.51
CA PHE A 180 -2.82 9.97 -14.20
C PHE A 180 -1.68 8.94 -14.25
N CYS A 181 -0.73 8.97 -13.31
CA CYS A 181 0.42 8.06 -13.38
C CYS A 181 0.16 6.69 -12.73
N HIS A 182 0.87 5.69 -13.25
CA HIS A 182 1.00 4.36 -12.69
C HIS A 182 2.43 4.14 -12.20
N ASP A 183 2.58 4.00 -10.89
CA ASP A 183 3.85 3.63 -10.30
C ASP A 183 4.12 2.11 -10.43
N THR A 184 5.25 1.76 -11.04
CA THR A 184 5.63 0.39 -11.37
C THR A 184 5.87 -0.49 -10.15
N GLY A 185 6.11 0.12 -8.99
CA GLY A 185 6.71 -0.53 -7.83
C GLY A 185 8.11 -1.09 -8.10
N GLU A 186 8.69 -1.76 -7.10
CA GLU A 186 10.03 -2.36 -7.17
C GLU A 186 10.23 -3.39 -8.31
N GLY A 187 9.19 -3.80 -9.04
CA GLY A 187 9.23 -4.92 -9.98
C GLY A 187 9.92 -4.65 -11.31
N SER A 188 10.44 -3.43 -11.53
CA SER A 188 10.88 -2.89 -12.83
C SER A 188 9.71 -2.61 -13.80
N ILE A 189 10.03 -1.99 -14.94
CA ILE A 189 9.11 -1.70 -16.04
C ILE A 189 8.90 -2.97 -16.88
N SER A 190 7.83 -3.73 -16.58
CA SER A 190 7.47 -4.90 -17.40
C SER A 190 6.91 -4.52 -18.79
N PRO A 191 6.89 -5.44 -19.77
CA PRO A 191 6.24 -5.22 -21.06
C PRO A 191 4.78 -4.76 -20.93
N TYR A 192 4.07 -5.29 -19.93
CA TYR A 192 2.67 -4.97 -19.63
C TYR A 192 2.43 -3.52 -19.19
N HIS A 193 3.44 -2.87 -18.62
CA HIS A 193 3.39 -1.43 -18.37
C HIS A 193 3.48 -0.62 -19.67
N ARG A 194 4.23 -1.13 -20.66
CA ARG A 194 4.52 -0.41 -21.91
C ARG A 194 3.39 -0.47 -22.92
N GLU A 195 2.63 -1.56 -22.95
CA GLU A 195 1.61 -1.83 -23.98
C GLU A 195 0.59 -0.70 -24.21
N ASN A 196 0.09 -0.05 -23.15
CA ASN A 196 -0.97 0.96 -23.27
C ASN A 196 -0.44 2.41 -23.28
N GLY A 197 0.86 2.63 -23.06
CA GLY A 197 1.47 3.97 -23.11
C GLY A 197 0.96 4.96 -22.06
N GLY A 198 0.42 4.48 -20.93
CA GLY A 198 0.06 5.32 -19.77
C GLY A 198 1.29 5.79 -19.00
N ASP A 199 1.24 6.98 -18.42
CA ASP A 199 2.38 7.60 -17.74
C ASP A 199 2.86 6.77 -16.55
N LEU A 200 4.18 6.65 -16.39
CA LEU A 200 4.82 5.83 -15.36
C LEU A 200 5.62 6.68 -14.38
N VAL A 201 5.54 6.30 -13.11
CA VAL A 201 6.59 6.56 -12.12
C VAL A 201 7.41 5.29 -12.03
N TRP A 202 8.70 5.35 -12.37
CA TRP A 202 9.56 4.19 -12.23
C TRP A 202 10.15 4.14 -10.82
N GLU A 203 9.64 3.21 -10.01
CA GLU A 203 10.14 2.98 -8.65
C GLU A 203 11.37 2.05 -8.67
N ILE A 204 12.44 2.49 -8.03
CA ILE A 204 13.71 1.77 -7.90
C ILE A 204 13.92 1.42 -6.42
N GLY A 205 13.77 0.14 -6.10
CA GLY A 205 14.11 -0.42 -4.80
C GLY A 205 15.59 -0.81 -4.67
N SER A 206 15.97 -1.26 -3.48
CA SER A 206 17.35 -1.67 -3.13
C SER A 206 17.90 -2.85 -3.94
N GLY A 207 17.03 -3.62 -4.61
CA GLY A 207 17.43 -4.68 -5.54
C GLY A 207 17.80 -4.19 -6.94
N TYR A 208 17.60 -2.89 -7.23
CA TYR A 208 17.85 -2.23 -8.52
C TYR A 208 17.31 -3.00 -9.73
N PHE A 209 16.15 -3.65 -9.58
CA PHE A 209 15.55 -4.42 -10.67
C PHE A 209 15.27 -3.50 -11.88
N GLY A 210 15.68 -3.94 -13.07
CA GLY A 210 15.64 -3.12 -14.29
C GLY A 210 16.82 -2.17 -14.49
N CYS A 211 17.65 -1.93 -13.47
CA CYS A 211 18.84 -1.08 -13.54
C CYS A 211 20.01 -1.65 -12.74
N ARG A 212 20.18 -2.97 -12.76
CA ARG A 212 21.25 -3.68 -12.04
C ARG A 212 22.26 -4.33 -12.96
N ASP A 213 23.51 -4.37 -12.50
CA ASP A 213 24.55 -5.26 -13.01
C ASP A 213 24.33 -6.71 -12.54
N ASP A 214 25.16 -7.63 -13.04
CA ASP A 214 25.08 -9.06 -12.70
C ASP A 214 25.39 -9.33 -11.21
N ASN A 215 26.07 -8.40 -10.53
CA ASN A 215 26.35 -8.44 -9.10
C ASN A 215 25.24 -7.82 -8.24
N GLY A 216 24.19 -7.27 -8.86
CA GLY A 216 23.07 -6.62 -8.16
C GLY A 216 23.33 -5.20 -7.70
N ARG A 217 24.36 -4.54 -8.23
CA ARG A 217 24.63 -3.11 -8.01
C ARG A 217 23.96 -2.28 -9.10
N PHE A 218 23.78 -0.99 -8.84
CA PHE A 218 23.23 -0.05 -9.81
C PHE A 218 24.05 0.01 -11.11
N SER A 219 23.37 -0.02 -12.25
CA SER A 219 23.93 0.09 -13.60
C SER A 219 23.34 1.31 -14.30
N GLU A 220 24.20 2.27 -14.62
CA GLU A 220 23.85 3.51 -15.32
C GLU A 220 23.29 3.27 -16.72
N GLU A 221 23.92 2.40 -17.49
CA GLU A 221 23.51 2.09 -18.85
C GLU A 221 22.06 1.60 -18.89
N ARG A 222 21.74 0.61 -18.05
CA ARG A 222 20.37 0.06 -17.94
C ARG A 222 19.39 1.05 -17.33
N PHE A 223 19.87 1.91 -16.43
CA PHE A 223 19.05 3.01 -15.92
C PHE A 223 18.67 3.97 -17.05
N VAL A 224 19.62 4.45 -17.82
CA VAL A 224 19.40 5.40 -18.93
C VAL A 224 18.48 4.77 -19.98
N GLU A 225 18.68 3.50 -20.33
CA GLU A 225 17.82 2.77 -21.29
C GLU A 225 16.35 2.81 -20.88
N ASN A 226 16.05 2.52 -19.61
CA ASN A 226 14.68 2.51 -19.11
C ASN A 226 14.14 3.92 -18.84
N ALA A 227 14.93 4.77 -18.19
CA ALA A 227 14.54 6.11 -17.79
C ALA A 227 14.33 7.05 -18.99
N SER A 228 14.99 6.81 -20.13
CA SER A 228 14.86 7.67 -21.31
C SER A 228 13.50 7.57 -22.00
N SER A 229 12.75 6.49 -21.79
CA SER A 229 11.40 6.31 -22.35
C SER A 229 10.48 7.49 -22.02
N ASP A 230 9.79 8.06 -23.01
CA ASP A 230 8.83 9.16 -22.80
C ASP A 230 7.65 8.77 -21.91
N GLN A 231 7.39 7.47 -21.75
CA GLN A 231 6.37 6.95 -20.85
C GLN A 231 6.76 7.13 -19.37
N VAL A 232 8.06 7.10 -19.05
CA VAL A 232 8.55 7.36 -17.70
C VAL A 232 8.54 8.87 -17.47
N LYS A 233 7.75 9.34 -16.52
CA LYS A 233 7.61 10.76 -16.19
C LYS A 233 8.40 11.17 -14.95
N MET A 234 8.56 10.26 -14.00
CA MET A 234 9.28 10.49 -12.76
C MET A 234 10.06 9.25 -12.33
N ILE A 235 11.11 9.46 -11.55
CA ILE A 235 11.92 8.40 -10.94
C ILE A 235 11.73 8.47 -9.42
N GLU A 236 11.32 7.35 -8.81
CA GLU A 236 11.13 7.26 -7.36
C GLU A 236 12.14 6.28 -6.75
N ILE A 237 13.03 6.78 -5.90
CA ILE A 237 13.91 5.90 -5.11
C ILE A 237 13.13 5.43 -3.89
N LYS A 238 12.93 4.13 -3.76
CA LYS A 238 12.21 3.57 -2.62
C LYS A 238 13.14 3.26 -1.46
N LEU A 239 13.18 4.14 -0.47
CA LEU A 239 13.95 3.94 0.75
C LEU A 239 13.28 2.92 1.68
N SER A 240 11.96 2.99 1.79
CA SER A 240 11.17 2.08 2.61
C SER A 240 9.68 2.10 2.19
N GLN A 241 8.91 1.13 2.70
CA GLN A 241 7.45 1.09 2.53
C GLN A 241 6.76 0.89 3.87
N GLY A 242 5.56 1.41 4.03
CA GLY A 242 4.79 1.39 5.27
C GLY A 242 4.49 0.00 5.82
N ALA A 243 4.27 -0.98 4.93
CA ALA A 243 3.91 -2.34 5.35
C ALA A 243 5.10 -3.17 5.89
N LYS A 244 6.34 -2.77 5.59
CA LYS A 244 7.55 -3.43 6.09
C LYS A 244 8.77 -2.50 6.03
N PRO A 245 8.81 -1.41 6.81
CA PRO A 245 9.97 -0.53 6.87
C PRO A 245 11.22 -1.30 7.33
N GLY A 246 12.38 -0.98 6.77
CA GLY A 246 13.65 -1.65 7.13
C GLY A 246 13.83 -3.06 6.56
N HIS A 247 12.89 -3.56 5.75
CA HIS A 247 13.01 -4.83 5.04
C HIS A 247 12.83 -4.64 3.52
N GLY A 248 13.66 -5.31 2.72
CA GLY A 248 13.54 -5.29 1.26
C GLY A 248 12.27 -5.98 0.73
N GLY A 249 11.98 -5.75 -0.55
CA GLY A 249 11.03 -6.53 -1.33
C GLY A 249 11.27 -8.03 -1.22
N VAL A 250 10.17 -8.80 -1.24
CA VAL A 250 10.22 -10.27 -1.29
C VAL A 250 9.22 -10.70 -2.33
N LEU A 251 9.71 -11.39 -3.36
CA LEU A 251 8.88 -12.12 -4.31
C LEU A 251 9.22 -13.61 -4.19
N PRO A 252 8.27 -14.45 -3.70
CA PRO A 252 8.49 -15.89 -3.56
C PRO A 252 8.84 -16.57 -4.89
N ALA A 253 9.67 -17.60 -4.85
CA ALA A 253 10.14 -18.40 -5.98
C ALA A 253 8.99 -18.91 -6.86
N ALA A 254 7.87 -19.29 -6.24
CA ALA A 254 6.66 -19.73 -6.92
C ALA A 254 6.10 -18.70 -7.91
N LYS A 255 6.43 -17.42 -7.73
CA LYS A 255 6.03 -16.32 -8.61
C LYS A 255 7.13 -15.86 -9.55
N VAL A 256 8.36 -16.38 -9.48
CA VAL A 256 9.46 -15.94 -10.35
C VAL A 256 9.42 -16.70 -11.67
N SER A 257 8.52 -16.27 -12.56
CA SER A 257 8.39 -16.78 -13.93
C SER A 257 9.55 -16.35 -14.83
N ALA A 258 9.66 -16.93 -16.03
CA ALA A 258 10.65 -16.53 -17.03
C ALA A 258 10.55 -15.03 -17.40
N GLU A 259 9.32 -14.51 -17.55
CA GLU A 259 9.09 -13.09 -17.84
C GLU A 259 9.55 -12.19 -16.70
N ILE A 260 9.33 -12.60 -15.44
CA ILE A 260 9.75 -11.84 -14.26
C ILE A 260 11.27 -11.88 -14.12
N SER A 261 11.87 -13.04 -14.34
CA SER A 261 13.32 -13.23 -14.37
C SER A 261 13.98 -12.28 -15.37
N ALA A 262 13.46 -12.21 -16.60
CA ALA A 262 13.94 -11.29 -17.64
C ALA A 262 13.70 -9.82 -17.27
N THR A 263 12.50 -9.48 -16.79
CA THR A 263 12.13 -8.10 -16.43
C THR A 263 12.99 -7.54 -15.29
N ARG A 264 13.34 -8.38 -14.32
CA ARG A 264 14.09 -7.97 -13.11
C ARG A 264 15.59 -8.18 -13.22
N GLY A 265 16.06 -9.00 -14.16
CA GLY A 265 17.46 -9.42 -14.23
C GLY A 265 17.85 -10.32 -13.06
N VAL A 266 17.03 -11.32 -12.74
CA VAL A 266 17.25 -12.27 -11.63
C VAL A 266 17.07 -13.72 -12.07
N PRO A 267 17.70 -14.72 -11.42
CA PRO A 267 17.50 -16.13 -11.74
C PRO A 267 16.04 -16.58 -11.58
N MET A 268 15.56 -17.42 -12.50
CA MET A 268 14.22 -18.00 -12.45
C MET A 268 14.09 -19.03 -11.32
N GLY A 269 12.91 -19.11 -10.68
CA GLY A 269 12.59 -20.15 -9.69
C GLY A 269 13.33 -20.03 -8.34
N VAL A 270 13.97 -18.90 -8.07
CA VAL A 270 14.65 -18.60 -6.80
C VAL A 270 13.91 -17.46 -6.10
N ASP A 271 13.83 -17.50 -4.76
CA ASP A 271 13.27 -16.40 -3.99
C ASP A 271 14.01 -15.10 -4.29
N CYS A 272 13.26 -14.08 -4.71
CA CYS A 272 13.81 -12.78 -5.04
C CYS A 272 13.67 -11.87 -3.81
N VAL A 273 14.73 -11.83 -3.01
CA VAL A 273 14.83 -11.01 -1.79
C VAL A 273 15.71 -9.81 -2.06
N SER A 274 15.16 -8.61 -1.94
CA SER A 274 15.96 -7.38 -2.05
C SER A 274 16.73 -7.13 -0.75
N PRO A 275 17.94 -6.54 -0.83
CA PRO A 275 18.65 -6.08 0.37
C PRO A 275 17.79 -5.10 1.19
N SER A 276 18.04 -4.99 2.50
CA SER A 276 17.33 -4.02 3.35
C SER A 276 17.78 -2.56 3.14
N LYS A 277 18.93 -2.36 2.49
CA LYS A 277 19.50 -1.04 2.20
C LYS A 277 19.98 -0.93 0.76
N HIS A 278 20.00 0.29 0.25
CA HIS A 278 20.64 0.60 -1.02
C HIS A 278 22.16 0.47 -0.92
N SER A 279 22.80 -0.11 -1.93
CA SER A 279 24.27 -0.17 -2.02
C SER A 279 24.90 1.07 -2.66
N ALA A 280 24.11 1.98 -3.22
CA ALA A 280 24.60 3.15 -3.97
C ALA A 280 24.91 4.35 -3.07
N PHE A 281 24.39 4.34 -1.84
CA PHE A 281 24.59 5.38 -0.86
C PHE A 281 24.47 4.79 0.55
N SER A 282 25.12 5.43 1.50
CA SER A 282 25.19 5.05 2.91
C SER A 282 24.94 6.22 3.87
N THR A 283 24.88 7.45 3.34
CA THR A 283 24.67 8.68 4.09
C THR A 283 23.56 9.53 3.45
N PRO A 284 22.96 10.46 4.21
CA PRO A 284 22.00 11.41 3.64
C PRO A 284 22.57 12.27 2.51
N ILE A 285 23.83 12.72 2.59
CA ILE A 285 24.50 13.45 1.50
C ILE A 285 24.64 12.58 0.25
N GLU A 286 25.09 11.32 0.39
CA GLU A 286 25.23 10.40 -0.74
C GLU A 286 23.87 10.07 -1.39
N LEU A 287 22.79 10.00 -0.60
CA LEU A 287 21.42 9.87 -1.12
C LEU A 287 21.07 11.06 -2.04
N LEU A 288 21.34 12.30 -1.61
CA LEU A 288 21.03 13.48 -2.42
C LEU A 288 21.92 13.60 -3.67
N GLN A 289 23.20 13.19 -3.57
CA GLN A 289 24.07 13.05 -4.73
C GLN A 289 23.53 12.03 -5.73
N PHE A 290 23.01 10.89 -5.23
CA PHE A 290 22.41 9.88 -6.07
C PHE A 290 21.12 10.40 -6.74
N VAL A 291 20.25 11.11 -6.02
CA VAL A 291 19.07 11.79 -6.60
C VAL A 291 19.47 12.75 -7.72
N ALA A 292 20.46 13.61 -7.49
CA ALA A 292 20.96 14.54 -8.50
C ALA A 292 21.49 13.81 -9.75
N ARG A 293 22.26 12.74 -9.54
CA ARG A 293 22.77 11.89 -10.62
C ARG A 293 21.66 11.25 -11.44
N LEU A 294 20.62 10.70 -10.80
CA LEU A 294 19.49 10.11 -11.53
C LEU A 294 18.71 11.17 -12.33
N ARG A 295 18.62 12.41 -11.84
CA ARG A 295 18.00 13.53 -12.57
C ARG A 295 18.76 13.82 -13.86
N GLU A 296 20.08 13.88 -13.80
CA GLU A 296 20.93 14.06 -14.99
C GLU A 296 20.76 12.89 -15.98
N LEU A 297 20.91 11.65 -15.50
CA LEU A 297 20.84 10.44 -16.31
C LEU A 297 19.46 10.21 -16.96
N SER A 298 18.39 10.67 -16.34
CA SER A 298 17.02 10.58 -16.89
C SER A 298 16.70 11.66 -17.93
N GLY A 299 17.66 12.53 -18.25
CA GLY A 299 17.47 13.67 -19.15
C GLY A 299 16.67 14.80 -18.53
N GLY A 300 16.81 15.01 -17.22
CA GLY A 300 16.17 16.08 -16.47
C GLY A 300 14.71 15.83 -16.10
N LYS A 301 14.34 14.57 -15.82
CA LYS A 301 13.01 14.24 -15.26
C LYS A 301 13.00 14.42 -13.74
N PRO A 302 11.85 14.72 -13.12
CA PRO A 302 11.74 14.81 -11.66
C PRO A 302 12.18 13.51 -10.98
N VAL A 303 13.05 13.65 -9.99
CA VAL A 303 13.53 12.54 -9.16
C VAL A 303 13.24 12.82 -7.70
N GLY A 304 12.58 11.87 -7.07
CA GLY A 304 12.24 11.92 -5.65
C GLY A 304 12.51 10.60 -4.95
N PHE A 305 12.09 10.52 -3.70
CA PHE A 305 12.15 9.27 -2.95
C PHE A 305 10.88 9.04 -2.13
N LYS A 306 10.59 7.76 -1.91
CA LYS A 306 9.51 7.28 -1.04
C LYS A 306 10.08 6.74 0.26
N LEU A 307 9.48 7.13 1.38
CA LEU A 307 9.86 6.64 2.71
C LEU A 307 8.66 6.48 3.64
N ALA A 308 8.68 5.39 4.39
CA ALA A 308 8.02 5.29 5.67
C ALA A 308 8.95 5.83 6.77
N ILE A 309 8.46 6.77 7.57
CA ILE A 309 9.23 7.36 8.65
C ILE A 309 9.53 6.30 9.70
N GLY A 310 10.82 6.13 9.99
CA GLY A 310 11.33 5.31 11.09
C GLY A 310 11.94 6.22 12.16
N HIS A 311 13.26 6.16 12.30
CA HIS A 311 13.97 6.97 13.28
C HIS A 311 14.04 8.46 12.86
N PRO A 312 13.61 9.41 13.71
CA PRO A 312 13.55 10.83 13.33
C PRO A 312 14.89 11.45 12.94
N TRP A 313 16.00 10.99 13.54
CA TRP A 313 17.34 11.51 13.22
C TRP A 313 17.79 11.18 11.79
N GLU A 314 17.29 10.11 11.19
CA GLU A 314 17.60 9.74 9.79
C GLU A 314 16.93 10.73 8.84
N TRP A 315 15.64 11.02 9.06
CA TRP A 315 14.91 12.05 8.31
C TRP A 315 15.56 13.43 8.47
N PHE A 316 15.87 13.83 9.70
CA PHE A 316 16.53 15.10 9.96
C PHE A 316 17.95 15.17 9.36
N GLY A 317 18.65 14.03 9.28
CA GLY A 317 19.92 13.94 8.55
C GLY A 317 19.77 14.28 7.08
N ILE A 318 18.73 13.75 6.41
CA ILE A 318 18.40 14.10 5.03
C ILE A 318 18.06 15.58 4.89
N ALA A 319 17.21 16.11 5.78
CA ALA A 319 16.84 17.51 5.75
C ALA A 319 18.05 18.46 5.96
N LYS A 320 19.00 18.09 6.85
CA LYS A 320 20.24 18.84 7.02
C LYS A 320 21.15 18.74 5.80
N ALA A 321 21.26 17.56 5.18
CA ALA A 321 22.04 17.40 3.96
C ALA A 321 21.49 18.28 2.82
N MET A 322 20.17 18.49 2.74
CA MET A 322 19.58 19.42 1.77
C MET A 322 20.06 20.87 1.99
N LEU A 323 20.14 21.31 3.26
CA LEU A 323 20.63 22.65 3.59
C LEU A 323 22.13 22.81 3.34
N GLU A 324 22.91 21.82 3.75
CA GLU A 324 24.37 21.85 3.67
C GLU A 324 24.86 21.83 2.22
N THR A 325 24.24 20.99 1.39
CA THR A 325 24.70 20.76 0.02
C THR A 325 23.95 21.60 -1.02
N GLY A 326 22.76 22.11 -0.68
CA GLY A 326 21.84 22.73 -1.63
C GLY A 326 21.18 21.75 -2.61
N MET A 327 21.56 20.46 -2.59
CA MET A 327 20.95 19.41 -3.41
C MET A 327 19.60 19.02 -2.82
N MET A 328 18.57 18.92 -3.66
CA MET A 328 17.21 18.62 -3.24
C MET A 328 16.58 17.58 -4.15
N PRO A 329 15.72 16.68 -3.62
CA PRO A 329 14.79 15.93 -4.45
C PRO A 329 13.71 16.87 -5.02
N ASP A 330 13.14 16.51 -6.15
CA ASP A 330 11.99 17.25 -6.70
C ASP A 330 10.71 16.98 -5.91
N TYR A 331 10.65 15.81 -5.26
CA TYR A 331 9.53 15.43 -4.43
C TYR A 331 9.88 14.33 -3.41
N ILE A 332 9.00 14.17 -2.42
CA ILE A 332 9.08 13.13 -1.40
C ILE A 332 7.71 12.49 -1.24
N VAL A 333 7.62 11.15 -1.29
CA VAL A 333 6.38 10.42 -0.98
C VAL A 333 6.45 9.84 0.42
N VAL A 334 5.56 10.29 1.30
CA VAL A 334 5.44 9.79 2.66
C VAL A 334 4.48 8.60 2.69
N ASP A 335 4.98 7.44 3.08
CA ASP A 335 4.22 6.20 3.18
C ASP A 335 3.92 5.88 4.64
N GLY A 336 2.65 5.91 5.03
CA GLY A 336 2.23 5.57 6.39
C GLY A 336 2.30 4.06 6.66
N ALA A 337 2.48 3.70 7.94
CA ALA A 337 2.49 2.31 8.42
C ALA A 337 1.29 1.47 7.95
N GLU A 338 0.18 2.13 7.61
CA GLU A 338 -1.03 1.53 7.07
C GLU A 338 -0.85 1.00 5.64
N GLY A 339 0.33 1.13 5.03
CA GLY A 339 0.69 0.66 3.69
C GLY A 339 0.33 -0.80 3.41
N GLY A 340 0.23 -1.16 2.13
CA GLY A 340 -0.11 -2.53 1.71
C GLY A 340 1.13 -3.31 1.29
N THR A 341 1.04 -4.65 1.30
CA THR A 341 2.10 -5.51 0.76
C THR A 341 1.52 -6.80 0.20
N GLY A 342 2.16 -7.35 -0.83
CA GLY A 342 1.87 -8.69 -1.34
C GLY A 342 2.41 -9.79 -0.41
N ALA A 343 3.49 -9.52 0.32
CA ALA A 343 4.14 -10.43 1.26
C ALA A 343 5.04 -9.68 2.27
N ALA A 344 4.77 -9.86 3.56
CA ALA A 344 5.62 -9.43 4.67
C ALA A 344 5.35 -10.29 5.92
N PRO A 345 6.30 -10.34 6.88
CA PRO A 345 6.04 -10.89 8.21
C PRO A 345 4.96 -10.07 8.94
N ALA A 346 4.16 -10.72 9.79
CA ALA A 346 3.05 -10.08 10.50
C ALA A 346 3.54 -8.99 11.46
N GLU A 347 4.67 -9.23 12.14
CA GLU A 347 5.27 -8.31 13.09
C GLU A 347 5.65 -6.98 12.43
N PHE A 348 6.03 -7.00 11.15
CA PHE A 348 6.34 -5.78 10.40
C PHE A 348 5.08 -5.01 10.04
N ILE A 349 4.01 -5.69 9.65
CA ILE A 349 2.74 -5.06 9.26
C ILE A 349 2.10 -4.36 10.45
N ASP A 350 2.14 -4.98 11.63
CA ASP A 350 1.37 -4.51 12.79
C ASP A 350 2.17 -3.60 13.73
N HIS A 351 3.52 -3.66 13.71
CA HIS A 351 4.35 -3.02 14.73
C HIS A 351 5.54 -2.20 14.21
N VAL A 352 5.75 -2.11 12.90
CA VAL A 352 6.88 -1.36 12.33
C VAL A 352 6.40 -0.25 11.40
N GLY A 353 6.60 1.00 11.81
CA GLY A 353 6.31 2.20 11.00
C GLY A 353 5.57 3.27 11.79
N VAL A 354 5.58 4.50 11.27
CA VAL A 354 4.79 5.62 11.81
C VAL A 354 3.52 5.78 10.96
N PRO A 355 2.33 5.96 11.57
CA PRO A 355 1.11 6.21 10.82
C PRO A 355 1.21 7.44 9.91
N MET A 356 0.42 7.47 8.83
CA MET A 356 0.56 8.46 7.75
C MET A 356 0.50 9.91 8.25
N ASN A 357 -0.38 10.22 9.21
CA ASN A 357 -0.62 11.60 9.64
C ASN A 357 0.61 12.19 10.31
N GLU A 358 1.15 11.48 11.31
CA GLU A 358 2.31 11.90 12.09
C GLU A 358 3.55 11.97 11.21
N ALA A 359 3.72 11.00 10.30
CA ALA A 359 4.80 10.98 9.32
C ALA A 359 4.73 12.19 8.36
N LEU A 360 3.55 12.46 7.79
CA LEU A 360 3.35 13.55 6.83
C LEU A 360 3.56 14.90 7.50
N ILE A 361 3.03 15.10 8.71
CA ILE A 361 3.20 16.35 9.46
C ILE A 361 4.66 16.58 9.81
N LEU A 362 5.41 15.55 10.21
CA LEU A 362 6.84 15.68 10.49
C LEU A 362 7.60 16.15 9.26
N VAL A 363 7.36 15.53 8.10
CA VAL A 363 8.03 15.88 6.84
C VAL A 363 7.63 17.28 6.39
N HIS A 364 6.32 17.56 6.33
CA HIS A 364 5.78 18.87 5.97
C HIS A 364 6.37 20.00 6.83
N ASN A 365 6.31 19.86 8.15
CA ASN A 365 6.84 20.86 9.07
C ASN A 365 8.35 21.05 8.95
N THR A 366 9.09 19.96 8.73
CA THR A 366 10.53 20.06 8.51
C THR A 366 10.81 20.90 7.27
N LEU A 367 10.15 20.63 6.16
CA LEU A 367 10.34 21.39 4.91
C LEU A 367 9.88 22.84 5.03
N VAL A 368 8.74 23.11 5.68
CA VAL A 368 8.26 24.48 5.94
C VAL A 368 9.24 25.22 6.84
N GLY A 369 9.63 24.62 7.97
CA GLY A 369 10.57 25.21 8.92
C GLY A 369 11.95 25.49 8.32
N LEU A 370 12.32 24.79 7.24
CA LEU A 370 13.56 25.03 6.49
C LEU A 370 13.38 25.95 5.27
N GLY A 371 12.17 26.40 4.97
CA GLY A 371 11.88 27.22 3.78
C GLY A 371 12.02 26.46 2.46
N LEU A 372 11.88 25.14 2.48
CA LEU A 372 12.06 24.25 1.32
C LEU A 372 10.74 23.80 0.68
N ARG A 373 9.60 24.08 1.33
CA ARG A 373 8.29 23.54 0.94
C ARG A 373 7.83 23.96 -0.47
N ASP A 374 8.23 25.14 -0.92
CA ASP A 374 7.88 25.65 -2.26
C ASP A 374 8.64 24.94 -3.39
N ARG A 375 9.81 24.35 -3.07
CA ARG A 375 10.69 23.68 -4.04
C ARG A 375 10.47 22.17 -4.09
N ILE A 376 10.05 21.56 -2.97
CA ILE A 376 9.88 20.11 -2.85
C ILE A 376 8.39 19.79 -2.70
N ARG A 377 7.85 19.00 -3.63
CA ARG A 377 6.46 18.54 -3.55
C ARG A 377 6.32 17.29 -2.67
N LEU A 378 5.18 17.13 -2.01
CA LEU A 378 4.90 16.02 -1.10
C LEU A 378 3.77 15.14 -1.63
N GLY A 379 4.06 13.87 -1.88
CA GLY A 379 3.05 12.83 -2.04
C GLY A 379 2.77 12.13 -0.71
N ALA A 380 1.56 11.60 -0.53
CA ALA A 380 1.24 10.77 0.62
C ALA A 380 0.51 9.48 0.22
N ALA A 381 0.78 8.40 0.94
CA ALA A 381 0.11 7.12 0.79
C ALA A 381 -0.16 6.50 2.16
N GLY A 382 -1.38 6.01 2.38
CA GLY A 382 -1.80 5.46 3.66
C GLY A 382 -3.31 5.29 3.73
N LYS A 383 -3.82 4.16 3.21
CA LYS A 383 -5.26 3.83 3.12
C LYS A 383 -6.17 4.91 2.47
N VAL A 384 -5.62 5.84 1.67
CA VAL A 384 -6.40 6.84 0.91
C VAL A 384 -7.25 6.16 -0.16
N THR A 385 -8.59 6.28 -0.07
CA THR A 385 -9.51 5.64 -1.03
C THR A 385 -10.72 6.48 -1.42
N THR A 386 -11.02 7.55 -0.69
CA THR A 386 -12.19 8.40 -0.94
C THR A 386 -11.79 9.85 -1.21
N ALA A 387 -12.74 10.63 -1.71
CA ALA A 387 -12.55 12.07 -1.92
C ALA A 387 -12.25 12.80 -0.60
N PHE A 388 -12.92 12.39 0.49
CA PHE A 388 -12.65 12.93 1.82
C PHE A 388 -11.24 12.58 2.30
N ASP A 389 -10.76 11.35 2.08
CA ASP A 389 -9.39 10.96 2.45
C ASP A 389 -8.36 11.80 1.69
N ILE A 390 -8.60 12.08 0.40
CA ILE A 390 -7.72 12.95 -0.41
C ILE A 390 -7.72 14.37 0.16
N ALA A 391 -8.90 14.97 0.35
CA ALA A 391 -9.02 16.33 0.88
C ALA A 391 -8.35 16.48 2.25
N ARG A 392 -8.58 15.52 3.15
CA ARG A 392 -7.96 15.46 4.47
C ARG A 392 -6.43 15.37 4.38
N THR A 393 -5.92 14.52 3.50
CA THR A 393 -4.48 14.29 3.40
C THR A 393 -3.76 15.49 2.77
N ILE A 394 -4.39 16.16 1.80
CA ILE A 394 -3.89 17.43 1.25
C ILE A 394 -3.90 18.52 2.33
N ALA A 395 -5.00 18.65 3.08
CA ALA A 395 -5.11 19.58 4.21
C ALA A 395 -4.03 19.37 5.29
N LEU A 396 -3.53 18.13 5.47
CA LEU A 396 -2.44 17.83 6.38
C LEU A 396 -1.06 18.29 5.87
N GLY A 397 -0.92 18.54 4.56
CA GLY A 397 0.30 19.10 3.97
C GLY A 397 0.82 18.39 2.72
N ALA A 398 0.13 17.38 2.20
CA ALA A 398 0.46 16.72 0.94
C ALA A 398 0.00 17.56 -0.27
N ASP A 399 0.70 17.45 -1.39
CA ASP A 399 0.31 18.02 -2.68
C ASP A 399 -0.48 17.02 -3.54
N TRP A 400 -0.26 15.71 -3.35
CA TRP A 400 -1.07 14.66 -3.97
C TRP A 400 -1.12 13.38 -3.12
N CYS A 401 -2.00 12.47 -3.50
CA CYS A 401 -2.17 11.17 -2.85
C CYS A 401 -1.97 10.00 -3.83
N ASN A 402 -1.39 8.92 -3.31
CA ASN A 402 -1.24 7.65 -4.01
C ASN A 402 -2.10 6.56 -3.34
N ALA A 403 -2.77 5.73 -4.14
CA ALA A 403 -3.52 4.58 -3.65
C ALA A 403 -3.07 3.28 -4.33
N GLY A 404 -2.81 2.23 -3.55
CA GLY A 404 -2.63 0.88 -4.07
C GLY A 404 -3.92 0.07 -4.00
N ARG A 405 -4.36 -0.23 -2.77
CA ARG A 405 -5.54 -1.07 -2.51
C ARG A 405 -6.84 -0.51 -3.09
N GLY A 406 -7.01 0.81 -3.14
CA GLY A 406 -8.15 1.43 -3.81
C GLY A 406 -8.27 0.98 -5.27
N TYR A 407 -7.17 1.06 -6.01
CA TYR A 407 -7.14 0.58 -7.40
C TYR A 407 -7.19 -0.96 -7.51
N MET A 408 -6.66 -1.71 -6.54
CA MET A 408 -6.90 -3.16 -6.49
C MET A 408 -8.39 -3.49 -6.35
N PHE A 409 -9.14 -2.76 -5.52
CA PHE A 409 -10.59 -2.92 -5.41
C PHE A 409 -11.30 -2.51 -6.71
N ALA A 410 -10.85 -1.45 -7.38
CA ALA A 410 -11.35 -1.08 -8.71
C ALA A 410 -11.13 -2.19 -9.76
N LEU A 411 -10.03 -2.94 -9.69
CA LEU A 411 -9.82 -4.15 -10.51
C LEU A 411 -10.76 -5.31 -10.12
N GLY A 412 -11.27 -5.32 -8.89
CA GLY A 412 -12.15 -6.37 -8.35
C GLY A 412 -11.54 -7.22 -7.24
N CYS A 413 -10.51 -6.74 -6.55
CA CYS A 413 -9.99 -7.40 -5.35
C CYS A 413 -11.13 -7.58 -4.33
N ILE A 414 -11.21 -8.75 -3.70
CA ILE A 414 -12.20 -9.07 -2.67
C ILE A 414 -11.61 -9.11 -1.26
N GLN A 415 -10.34 -8.71 -1.10
CA GLN A 415 -9.60 -8.79 0.16
C GLN A 415 -9.47 -10.23 0.69
N SER A 416 -9.13 -11.19 -0.19
CA SER A 416 -8.96 -12.61 0.22
C SER A 416 -7.71 -12.89 1.07
N LEU A 417 -6.81 -11.90 1.20
CA LEU A 417 -5.53 -12.00 1.94
C LEU A 417 -4.62 -13.17 1.50
N SER A 418 -4.82 -13.69 0.28
CA SER A 418 -4.05 -14.80 -0.30
C SER A 418 -2.97 -14.34 -1.28
N CYS A 419 -2.56 -13.07 -1.23
CA CYS A 419 -1.67 -12.47 -2.22
C CYS A 419 -0.30 -13.17 -2.26
N HIS A 420 0.24 -13.59 -1.11
CA HIS A 420 1.59 -14.13 -1.00
C HIS A 420 1.75 -15.55 -1.57
N ASN A 421 0.69 -16.35 -1.63
CA ASN A 421 0.75 -17.78 -1.94
C ASN A 421 0.34 -18.14 -3.38
N ASP A 422 0.18 -17.13 -4.23
CA ASP A 422 -0.19 -17.24 -5.64
C ASP A 422 -1.61 -17.73 -5.94
N LYS A 423 -2.47 -17.90 -4.92
CA LYS A 423 -3.84 -18.42 -5.06
C LYS A 423 -4.92 -17.33 -5.11
N CYS A 424 -4.58 -16.13 -5.58
CA CYS A 424 -5.53 -15.02 -5.66
C CYS A 424 -6.77 -15.44 -6.49
N PRO A 425 -7.99 -15.44 -5.92
CA PRO A 425 -9.18 -15.96 -6.60
C PRO A 425 -9.66 -15.06 -7.75
N THR A 426 -9.28 -13.79 -7.72
CA THR A 426 -9.71 -12.77 -8.70
C THR A 426 -8.67 -12.51 -9.79
N GLY A 427 -7.55 -13.25 -9.80
CA GLY A 427 -6.53 -13.10 -10.83
C GLY A 427 -5.66 -11.84 -10.73
N ILE A 428 -5.79 -11.05 -9.65
CA ILE A 428 -5.06 -9.79 -9.49
C ILE A 428 -3.63 -10.01 -8.99
N ALA A 429 -3.46 -10.75 -7.89
CA ALA A 429 -2.18 -10.94 -7.21
C ALA A 429 -1.63 -12.36 -7.37
N THR A 430 -1.49 -12.81 -8.63
CA THR A 430 -1.06 -14.17 -8.98
C THR A 430 -0.28 -14.19 -10.30
N GLN A 431 0.61 -15.16 -10.48
CA GLN A 431 1.31 -15.45 -11.72
C GLN A 431 0.71 -16.65 -12.48
N ASP A 432 -0.26 -17.36 -11.89
CA ASP A 432 -0.99 -18.47 -12.50
C ASP A 432 -1.89 -18.00 -13.67
N PRO A 433 -1.57 -18.36 -14.94
CA PRO A 433 -2.34 -17.96 -16.11
C PRO A 433 -3.78 -18.44 -16.09
N SER A 434 -4.06 -19.58 -15.44
CA SER A 434 -5.44 -20.08 -15.33
C SER A 434 -6.32 -19.15 -14.50
N ARG A 435 -5.73 -18.34 -13.61
CA ARG A 435 -6.44 -17.38 -12.78
C ARG A 435 -6.51 -16.01 -13.44
N TRP A 436 -5.37 -15.44 -13.81
CA TRP A 436 -5.33 -14.06 -14.28
C TRP A 436 -5.90 -13.87 -15.69
N ARG A 437 -6.00 -14.92 -16.53
CA ARG A 437 -6.62 -14.80 -17.86
C ARG A 437 -8.10 -14.39 -17.83
N HIS A 438 -8.79 -14.62 -16.71
CA HIS A 438 -10.19 -14.22 -16.54
C HIS A 438 -10.33 -12.77 -16.06
N LEU A 439 -9.23 -12.11 -15.69
CA LEU A 439 -9.20 -10.68 -15.40
C LEU A 439 -9.08 -9.93 -16.72
N GLU A 440 -10.20 -9.53 -17.30
CA GLU A 440 -10.22 -8.90 -18.63
C GLU A 440 -9.64 -7.46 -18.60
N PRO A 441 -8.46 -7.19 -19.21
CA PRO A 441 -7.78 -5.90 -19.08
C PRO A 441 -8.56 -4.71 -19.64
N VAL A 442 -9.37 -4.89 -20.69
CA VAL A 442 -10.17 -3.81 -21.28
C VAL A 442 -11.24 -3.33 -20.31
N ASP A 443 -12.05 -4.25 -19.78
CA ASP A 443 -13.07 -3.96 -18.76
C ASP A 443 -12.42 -3.38 -17.50
N LYS A 444 -11.37 -4.04 -16.98
CA LYS A 444 -10.72 -3.60 -15.75
C LYS A 444 -10.01 -2.26 -15.90
N GLY A 445 -9.45 -1.96 -17.08
CA GLY A 445 -8.89 -0.65 -17.38
C GLY A 445 -9.93 0.47 -17.37
N GLN A 446 -11.12 0.20 -17.92
CA GLN A 446 -12.25 1.13 -17.82
C GLN A 446 -12.68 1.34 -16.37
N ARG A 447 -12.70 0.28 -15.56
CA ARG A 447 -13.05 0.37 -14.13
C ARG A 447 -12.03 1.19 -13.33
N VAL A 448 -10.75 1.05 -13.62
CA VAL A 448 -9.67 1.86 -13.03
C VAL A 448 -9.86 3.34 -13.38
N PHE A 449 -10.12 3.65 -14.66
CA PHE A 449 -10.42 5.01 -15.11
C PHE A 449 -11.66 5.59 -14.41
N ASN A 450 -12.77 4.85 -14.38
CA ASN A 450 -14.01 5.29 -13.75
C ASN A 450 -13.82 5.56 -12.26
N TYR A 451 -13.09 4.71 -11.54
CA TYR A 451 -12.81 4.92 -10.12
C TYR A 451 -12.04 6.23 -9.87
N HIS A 452 -11.02 6.52 -10.67
CA HIS A 452 -10.31 7.80 -10.61
C HIS A 452 -11.28 8.95 -10.88
N GLN A 453 -11.94 8.96 -12.05
CA GLN A 453 -12.81 10.06 -12.47
C GLN A 453 -13.94 10.35 -11.48
N ASN A 454 -14.62 9.31 -10.98
CA ASN A 454 -15.73 9.49 -10.05
C ASN A 454 -15.25 9.93 -8.66
N THR A 455 -14.06 9.50 -8.24
CA THR A 455 -13.44 10.01 -7.01
C THR A 455 -13.04 11.47 -7.15
N MET A 456 -12.54 11.88 -8.32
CA MET A 456 -12.20 13.26 -8.61
C MET A 456 -13.42 14.19 -8.70
N ARG A 457 -14.53 13.71 -9.28
CA ARG A 457 -15.83 14.44 -9.26
C ARG A 457 -16.34 14.61 -7.83
N ALA A 458 -16.26 13.57 -7.00
CA ALA A 458 -16.63 13.68 -5.60
C ALA A 458 -15.73 14.65 -4.82
N LEU A 459 -14.44 14.74 -5.16
CA LEU A 459 -13.52 15.74 -4.57
C LEU A 459 -13.92 17.16 -4.99
N ARG A 460 -14.21 17.37 -6.28
CA ARG A 460 -14.74 18.64 -6.78
C ARG A 460 -16.00 19.07 -6.03
N ASP A 461 -16.95 18.15 -5.85
CA ASP A 461 -18.21 18.44 -5.17
C ASP A 461 -17.98 18.77 -3.68
N LEU A 462 -17.02 18.10 -3.03
CA LEU A 462 -16.61 18.38 -1.66
C LEU A 462 -15.99 19.77 -1.52
N LEU A 463 -15.07 20.14 -2.43
CA LEU A 463 -14.44 21.46 -2.47
C LEU A 463 -15.48 22.56 -2.71
N GLY A 464 -16.37 22.36 -3.69
CA GLY A 464 -17.45 23.29 -3.99
C GLY A 464 -18.38 23.51 -2.80
N ALA A 465 -18.75 22.43 -2.09
CA ALA A 465 -19.55 22.51 -0.87
C ALA A 465 -18.82 23.25 0.26
N ALA A 466 -17.49 23.12 0.35
CA ALA A 466 -16.66 23.85 1.30
C ALA A 466 -16.40 25.32 0.89
N GLY A 467 -16.82 25.74 -0.31
CA GLY A 467 -16.58 27.08 -0.84
C GLY A 467 -15.17 27.29 -1.40
N LEU A 468 -14.46 26.22 -1.72
CA LEU A 468 -13.11 26.24 -2.29
C LEU A 468 -13.15 26.09 -3.82
N HIS A 469 -12.13 26.55 -4.51
CA HIS A 469 -12.01 26.47 -5.97
C HIS A 469 -10.96 25.46 -6.43
N ASP A 470 -9.92 25.21 -5.62
CA ASP A 470 -8.87 24.24 -5.91
C ASP A 470 -8.43 23.47 -4.65
N THR A 471 -7.84 22.28 -4.87
CA THR A 471 -7.16 21.52 -3.83
C THR A 471 -6.04 22.28 -3.10
N SER A 472 -5.38 23.25 -3.75
CA SER A 472 -4.33 24.06 -3.13
C SER A 472 -4.82 24.96 -2.00
N GLU A 473 -6.12 25.23 -1.93
CA GLU A 473 -6.74 26.03 -0.87
C GLU A 473 -7.06 25.20 0.39
N LEU A 474 -6.96 23.87 0.31
CA LEU A 474 -7.18 23.01 1.48
C LEU A 474 -6.05 23.19 2.50
N GLY A 475 -6.35 23.93 3.57
CA GLY A 475 -5.58 23.95 4.81
C GLY A 475 -6.17 23.06 5.92
N PRO A 476 -5.38 22.78 6.98
CA PRO A 476 -5.78 21.93 8.11
C PRO A 476 -6.93 22.49 8.95
N GLU A 477 -7.30 23.76 8.77
CA GLU A 477 -8.47 24.40 9.37
C GLU A 477 -9.79 23.90 8.79
N HIS A 478 -9.79 23.38 7.56
CA HIS A 478 -11.00 22.88 6.89
C HIS A 478 -11.49 21.55 7.44
N ILE A 479 -10.61 20.76 8.05
CA ILE A 479 -10.95 19.44 8.58
C ILE A 479 -11.12 19.52 10.08
N LEU A 480 -12.29 19.12 10.54
CA LEU A 480 -12.70 19.14 11.94
C LEU A 480 -12.69 17.70 12.44
N ARG A 481 -12.23 17.51 13.68
CA ARG A 481 -12.21 16.21 14.35
C ARG A 481 -12.84 16.33 15.73
N ARG A 482 -13.68 15.36 16.06
CA ARG A 482 -14.17 15.17 17.43
C ARG A 482 -13.09 14.51 18.28
N VAL A 483 -12.64 15.19 19.34
CA VAL A 483 -11.56 14.71 20.24
C VAL A 483 -12.10 14.13 21.54
N SER A 484 -13.32 14.52 21.92
CA SER A 484 -14.05 13.98 23.05
C SER A 484 -15.57 14.12 22.79
N PRO A 485 -16.45 13.58 23.66
CA PRO A 485 -17.89 13.73 23.51
C PRO A 485 -18.36 15.19 23.39
N VAL A 486 -17.63 16.14 23.97
CA VAL A 486 -18.00 17.56 24.04
C VAL A 486 -17.04 18.50 23.31
N GLU A 487 -15.91 17.99 22.82
CA GLU A 487 -14.85 18.83 22.25
C GLU A 487 -14.59 18.48 20.78
N ILE A 488 -14.55 19.53 19.96
CA ILE A 488 -14.26 19.51 18.53
C ILE A 488 -13.10 20.46 18.28
N ARG A 489 -12.14 20.03 17.47
CA ARG A 489 -10.97 20.82 17.10
C ARG A 489 -10.70 20.67 15.61
N SER A 490 -10.21 21.73 14.97
CA SER A 490 -9.66 21.60 13.61
C SER A 490 -8.32 20.88 13.65
N LEU A 491 -7.91 20.26 12.53
CA LEU A 491 -6.58 19.66 12.44
C LEU A 491 -5.48 20.71 12.67
N ALA A 492 -5.72 21.97 12.26
CA ALA A 492 -4.81 23.09 12.51
C ALA A 492 -4.54 23.34 14.01
N SER A 493 -5.53 23.06 14.87
CA SER A 493 -5.39 23.21 16.33
C SER A 493 -4.94 21.94 17.04
N LEU A 494 -5.14 20.78 16.41
CA LEU A 494 -4.73 19.48 16.93
C LEU A 494 -3.25 19.20 16.70
N TYR A 495 -2.76 19.55 15.52
CA TYR A 495 -1.38 19.36 15.13
C TYR A 495 -0.61 20.66 15.20
N ARG A 496 0.66 20.56 15.57
CA ARG A 496 1.55 21.72 15.56
C ARG A 496 2.07 21.93 14.15
N TYR A 497 1.80 23.08 13.55
CA TYR A 497 2.42 23.51 12.29
C TYR A 497 3.54 24.52 12.55
N LEU A 498 4.64 24.41 11.82
CA LEU A 498 5.78 25.33 11.93
C LEU A 498 5.64 26.50 10.97
N ALA A 499 6.17 27.66 11.36
CA ALA A 499 6.23 28.80 10.45
C ALA A 499 7.35 28.64 9.40
N PRO A 500 7.22 29.23 8.21
CA PRO A 500 8.28 29.23 7.22
C PRO A 500 9.61 29.74 7.79
N GLY A 501 10.67 28.93 7.65
CA GLY A 501 12.01 29.26 8.14
C GLY A 501 12.19 29.21 9.67
N GLU A 502 11.22 28.67 10.44
CA GLU A 502 11.32 28.58 11.90
C GLU A 502 12.52 27.74 12.36
N LEU A 503 12.77 26.57 11.73
CA LEU A 503 13.89 25.68 12.08
C LEU A 503 15.26 26.32 11.82
N LEU A 504 15.35 27.27 10.89
CA LEU A 504 16.59 28.00 10.60
C LEU A 504 16.96 28.98 11.73
N LYS A 505 15.98 29.42 12.51
CA LYS A 505 16.15 30.42 13.57
C LYS A 505 16.23 29.80 14.96
N LYS A 506 15.42 28.78 15.23
CA LYS A 506 15.35 28.09 16.52
C LYS A 506 14.86 26.67 16.37
N VAL A 507 15.21 25.81 17.34
CA VAL A 507 14.61 24.48 17.44
C VAL A 507 13.17 24.63 17.96
N PRO A 508 12.14 24.13 17.25
CA PRO A 508 10.76 24.20 17.71
C PRO A 508 10.53 23.46 19.02
N GLU A 509 9.49 23.83 19.75
CA GLU A 509 9.16 23.20 21.04
C GLU A 509 8.69 21.74 20.93
N HIS A 510 8.25 21.32 19.74
CA HIS A 510 7.78 19.97 19.49
C HIS A 510 8.86 18.93 19.84
N THR A 511 8.50 17.96 20.69
CA THR A 511 9.43 17.02 21.34
C THR A 511 10.39 16.36 20.36
N VAL A 512 9.88 15.86 19.23
CA VAL A 512 10.73 15.18 18.23
C VAL A 512 11.85 16.08 17.69
N PHE A 513 11.56 17.36 17.43
CA PHE A 513 12.59 18.31 16.98
C PHE A 513 13.59 18.61 18.10
N ARG A 514 13.10 18.89 19.32
CA ARG A 514 13.97 19.14 20.49
C ARG A 514 14.94 18.01 20.76
N GLU A 515 14.46 16.77 20.67
CA GLU A 515 15.23 15.57 21.02
C GLU A 515 16.23 15.18 19.93
N TYR A 516 15.88 15.33 18.64
CA TYR A 516 16.65 14.72 17.56
C TYR A 516 17.23 15.69 16.53
N TRP A 517 16.69 16.92 16.38
CA TRP A 517 17.14 17.85 15.33
C TRP A 517 18.60 18.25 15.50
N ALA A 518 19.01 18.67 16.70
CA ALA A 518 20.36 19.18 16.93
C ALA A 518 21.44 18.12 16.64
N GLU A 519 21.21 16.87 17.07
CA GLU A 519 22.20 15.80 16.96
C GLU A 519 22.11 14.98 15.66
N ALA A 520 21.08 15.19 14.83
CA ALA A 520 20.99 14.54 13.52
C ALA A 520 22.17 14.93 12.62
N ARG A 521 22.64 13.99 11.80
CA ARG A 521 23.85 14.15 10.98
C ARG A 521 23.54 13.99 9.51
N SER A 522 24.05 14.90 8.68
CA SER A 522 23.94 14.86 7.22
C SER A 522 24.85 13.78 6.59
N ASP A 523 25.90 13.37 7.30
CA ASP A 523 26.90 12.41 6.86
C ASP A 523 26.71 11.00 7.44
N SER A 524 25.61 10.74 8.17
CA SER A 524 25.34 9.40 8.72
C SER A 524 23.89 9.17 9.12
N PHE A 525 23.36 7.98 8.81
CA PHE A 525 22.06 7.49 9.31
C PHE A 525 22.15 6.87 10.73
N THR A 526 23.36 6.69 11.27
CA THR A 526 23.54 6.08 12.59
C THR A 526 22.88 6.90 13.71
N PRO A 527 22.42 6.26 14.80
CA PRO A 527 21.85 6.99 15.93
C PRO A 527 22.84 8.02 16.50
N PRO A 528 22.33 9.19 16.95
CA PRO A 528 23.11 10.15 17.70
C PRO A 528 23.81 9.55 18.92
N ALA A 529 24.93 10.15 19.33
CA ALA A 529 25.75 9.65 20.44
C ALA A 529 24.94 9.46 21.73
N ARG A 530 24.04 10.40 22.06
CA ARG A 530 23.14 10.30 23.21
C ARG A 530 22.25 9.05 23.14
N ILE A 531 21.65 8.78 21.98
CA ILE A 531 20.79 7.61 21.76
C ILE A 531 21.60 6.31 21.75
N ALA A 532 22.79 6.33 21.17
CA ALA A 532 23.71 5.18 21.21
C ALA A 532 24.11 4.83 22.65
N ALA A 533 24.37 5.82 23.50
CA ALA A 533 24.72 5.64 24.91
C ALA A 533 23.57 5.02 25.73
N LEU A 534 22.30 5.27 25.40
CA LEU A 534 21.17 4.60 26.08
C LEU A 534 21.21 3.08 25.96
N ARG A 535 21.89 2.52 24.95
CA ARG A 535 22.04 1.07 24.80
C ARG A 535 22.85 0.45 25.93
N THR A 536 23.81 1.18 26.50
CA THR A 536 24.62 0.70 27.61
C THR A 536 23.94 0.92 28.96
N SER A 537 22.98 1.84 29.05
CA SER A 537 22.21 2.10 30.28
C SER A 537 21.36 0.93 30.77
N LYS A 538 21.06 -0.05 29.91
CA LYS A 538 20.35 -1.29 30.28
C LYS A 538 21.19 -2.26 31.11
N MET A 539 22.49 -1.99 31.25
CA MET A 539 23.43 -2.82 32.00
C MET A 539 23.71 -2.28 33.42
N CYS A 540 23.05 -1.19 33.82
CA CYS A 540 23.16 -0.58 35.15
C CYS A 540 21.95 -0.89 36.03
#